data_AF-A0A1G1XSM2-F1
#
_entry.id   AF-A0A1G1XSM2-F1
#
_cell.length_a   1.000
_cell.length_b   1.000
_cell.length_c   1.000
_cell.angle_alpha   90.00
_cell.angle_beta   90.00
_cell.angle_gamma   90.00
#
_symmetry.space_group_name_H-M   'P 1'
#
loop_
_entity.id
_entity.type
_entity.pdbx_description
1 polymer ?
#
loop_
_entity_poly.entity_id
_entity_poly.type
_entity_poly.pdbx_seq_one_letter_code
_entity_poly.pdbx_strand_id
1 'polypeptide(L)'
;MVHVARAGLVTEFSNQLSSQVISSAANHNILFKISSNFSPNKTIELFFESDFDLSEINYTDLDFKDDDVDLNLGAVPGAGSDSNIGVSVAGQTITLTQNDTDSVAAGSIIRITIGTNADYQVQGDKQIFNPSVAETYKISLSGTIGDYGTISVQILNSDSIGMQAQIIPQLSFKIRNTADTEDNNACSLGTITYFGISQCSYRLAAETNANSGFQIFIKTDGNFRNETNYIANIAENSQVTEGLEGYGLAITAGNGLIEEGDFNDDETPISTGDVVLIKSDSVYNYTQGDLNTSSLITHKAAVSTQTKAGAYGQQIIYSILANY
;
A
#
# COMPACT_ATOMS: atom_id res chain seq x y z
N MET A 1 58.01 -3.73 -43.15
CA MET A 1 57.40 -4.59 -42.12
C MET A 1 56.40 -3.71 -41.39
N VAL A 2 55.11 -3.81 -41.74
CA VAL A 2 54.06 -2.99 -41.11
C VAL A 2 53.80 -3.61 -39.74
N HIS A 3 54.08 -2.86 -38.68
CA HIS A 3 53.62 -3.24 -37.35
C HIS A 3 52.10 -3.02 -37.34
N VAL A 4 51.34 -4.11 -37.30
CA VAL A 4 49.90 -4.01 -37.01
C VAL A 4 49.79 -3.53 -35.57
N ALA A 5 49.32 -2.29 -35.38
CA ALA A 5 49.03 -1.75 -34.07
C ALA A 5 47.98 -2.66 -33.41
N ARG A 6 48.33 -3.23 -32.26
CA ARG A 6 47.38 -3.99 -31.44
C ARG A 6 46.54 -2.97 -30.67
N ALA A 7 45.24 -3.02 -30.88
CA ALA A 7 44.29 -2.20 -30.16
C ALA A 7 44.13 -2.61 -28.69
N GLY A 8 43.52 -1.73 -27.89
CA GLY A 8 43.41 -1.89 -26.43
C GLY A 8 42.23 -2.75 -26.00
N LEU A 9 42.33 -3.31 -24.79
CA LEU A 9 41.18 -3.91 -24.11
C LEU A 9 40.28 -2.78 -23.60
N VAL A 10 38.96 -2.90 -23.76
CA VAL A 10 38.06 -2.05 -22.97
C VAL A 10 38.10 -2.49 -21.51
N THR A 11 38.03 -1.52 -20.60
CA THR A 11 37.91 -1.78 -19.15
C THR A 11 36.52 -1.42 -18.66
N GLU A 12 36.16 -1.83 -17.44
CA GLU A 12 34.85 -1.51 -16.83
C GLU A 12 33.64 -2.03 -17.64
N PHE A 13 33.87 -2.99 -18.55
CA PHE A 13 32.81 -3.51 -19.39
C PHE A 13 31.77 -4.25 -18.53
N SER A 14 30.54 -3.76 -18.55
CA SER A 14 29.41 -4.30 -17.80
C SER A 14 28.09 -4.10 -18.56
N ASN A 15 27.08 -4.89 -18.21
CA ASN A 15 25.71 -4.72 -18.69
C ASN A 15 24.75 -5.03 -17.54
N GLN A 16 23.82 -4.12 -17.27
CA GLN A 16 22.70 -4.33 -16.37
C GLN A 16 21.41 -4.46 -17.16
N LEU A 17 20.71 -5.59 -16.99
CA LEU A 17 19.42 -5.85 -17.61
C LEU A 17 18.28 -5.46 -16.67
N SER A 18 17.17 -4.95 -17.20
CA SER A 18 15.94 -4.76 -16.40
C SER A 18 15.25 -6.07 -16.05
N SER A 19 15.44 -7.11 -16.86
CA SER A 19 15.01 -8.47 -16.57
C SER A 19 15.99 -9.46 -17.16
N GLN A 20 16.23 -10.56 -16.45
CA GLN A 20 17.03 -11.68 -16.90
C GLN A 20 16.15 -12.89 -17.28
N VAL A 21 14.83 -12.73 -17.37
CA VAL A 21 13.92 -13.86 -17.65
C VAL A 21 14.02 -14.30 -19.10
N ILE A 22 13.91 -15.61 -19.35
CA ILE A 22 13.80 -16.16 -20.71
C ILE A 22 12.66 -15.50 -21.50
N SER A 23 12.89 -15.20 -22.77
CA SER A 23 11.88 -14.63 -23.68
C SER A 23 11.15 -13.39 -23.17
N SER A 24 11.75 -12.64 -22.24
CA SER A 24 11.22 -11.36 -21.78
C SER A 24 11.94 -10.21 -22.47
N ALA A 25 11.20 -9.14 -22.77
CA ALA A 25 11.78 -7.85 -23.13
C ALA A 25 12.63 -7.30 -21.97
N ALA A 26 13.84 -6.83 -22.28
CA ALA A 26 14.77 -6.26 -21.32
C ALA A 26 15.39 -4.96 -21.86
N ASN A 27 15.48 -3.98 -20.96
CA ASN A 27 16.34 -2.83 -21.15
C ASN A 27 17.78 -3.20 -20.82
N HIS A 28 18.74 -2.62 -21.53
CA HIS A 28 20.16 -2.80 -21.29
C HIS A 28 20.80 -1.48 -20.88
N ASN A 29 21.73 -1.54 -19.94
CA ASN A 29 22.61 -0.44 -19.59
C ASN A 29 24.05 -0.95 -19.67
N ILE A 30 24.66 -0.70 -20.82
CA ILE A 30 26.00 -1.17 -21.17
C ILE A 30 26.99 -0.06 -20.88
N LEU A 31 28.00 -0.35 -20.06
CA LEU A 31 29.06 0.59 -19.72
C LEU A 31 30.41 -0.03 -20.07
N PHE A 32 31.31 0.75 -20.66
CA PHE A 32 32.70 0.37 -20.87
C PHE A 32 33.58 1.62 -21.02
N LYS A 33 34.86 1.48 -20.74
CA LYS A 33 35.88 2.51 -20.93
C LYS A 33 36.75 2.16 -22.13
N ILE A 34 36.82 3.06 -23.11
CA ILE A 34 37.60 2.86 -24.33
C ILE A 34 39.08 3.16 -24.09
N SER A 35 39.95 2.40 -24.76
CA SER A 35 41.41 2.57 -24.72
C SER A 35 41.95 3.38 -25.91
N SER A 36 41.18 3.45 -27.00
CA SER A 36 41.50 4.19 -28.22
C SER A 36 40.47 5.28 -28.47
N ASN A 37 40.85 6.31 -29.23
CA ASN A 37 39.89 7.35 -29.62
C ASN A 37 38.80 6.79 -30.54
N PHE A 38 37.54 7.14 -30.28
CA PHE A 38 36.45 6.95 -31.25
C PHE A 38 36.47 8.12 -32.24
N SER A 39 37.46 8.08 -33.13
CA SER A 39 37.74 9.12 -34.12
C SER A 39 36.72 9.14 -35.28
N PRO A 40 36.75 10.19 -36.12
CA PRO A 40 35.83 10.28 -37.25
C PRO A 40 35.76 9.04 -38.14
N ASN A 41 34.55 8.66 -38.55
CA ASN A 41 34.24 7.50 -39.39
C ASN A 41 34.68 6.13 -38.80
N LYS A 42 35.04 6.06 -37.51
CA LYS A 42 35.28 4.80 -36.83
C LYS A 42 33.98 4.19 -36.36
N THR A 43 34.02 2.89 -36.05
CA THR A 43 32.90 2.10 -35.55
C THR A 43 33.21 1.48 -34.20
N ILE A 44 32.20 1.47 -33.33
CA ILE A 44 32.06 0.58 -32.18
C ILE A 44 30.97 -0.43 -32.53
N GLU A 45 31.24 -1.70 -32.32
CA GLU A 45 30.29 -2.79 -32.61
C GLU A 45 30.00 -3.56 -31.33
N LEU A 46 28.74 -3.58 -30.90
CA LEU A 46 28.23 -4.44 -29.84
C LEU A 46 27.58 -5.66 -30.49
N PHE A 47 28.20 -6.82 -30.30
CA PHE A 47 27.67 -8.11 -30.75
C PHE A 47 27.05 -8.85 -29.57
N PHE A 48 25.77 -9.18 -29.70
CA PHE A 48 25.05 -10.06 -28.79
C PHE A 48 25.18 -11.50 -29.29
N GLU A 49 25.33 -12.47 -28.39
CA GLU A 49 25.31 -13.87 -28.79
C GLU A 49 23.95 -14.24 -29.43
N SER A 50 23.88 -15.38 -30.12
CA SER A 50 22.64 -15.84 -30.76
C SER A 50 21.49 -15.91 -29.76
N ASP A 51 20.26 -15.79 -30.27
CA ASP A 51 18.98 -15.91 -29.57
C ASP A 51 18.49 -14.67 -28.80
N PHE A 52 19.31 -13.62 -28.66
CA PHE A 52 18.76 -12.28 -28.40
C PHE A 52 17.97 -11.79 -29.62
N ASP A 53 16.82 -11.17 -29.42
CA ASP A 53 16.07 -10.52 -30.51
C ASP A 53 16.30 -9.01 -30.50
N LEU A 54 16.98 -8.51 -31.52
CA LEU A 54 17.26 -7.09 -31.74
C LEU A 54 16.41 -6.52 -32.90
N SER A 55 15.49 -7.30 -33.48
CA SER A 55 14.84 -6.98 -34.76
C SER A 55 14.00 -5.71 -34.75
N GLU A 56 13.51 -5.29 -33.58
CA GLU A 56 12.75 -4.06 -33.42
C GLU A 56 13.61 -2.86 -33.01
N ILE A 57 14.86 -3.08 -32.60
CA ILE A 57 15.74 -2.02 -32.09
C ILE A 57 16.21 -1.13 -33.24
N ASN A 58 16.11 0.17 -33.03
CA ASN A 58 16.68 1.18 -33.92
C ASN A 58 17.32 2.33 -33.12
N TYR A 59 17.84 3.35 -33.78
CA TYR A 59 18.57 4.43 -33.12
C TYR A 59 17.75 5.22 -32.09
N THR A 60 16.40 5.22 -32.18
CA THR A 60 15.53 5.89 -31.20
C THR A 60 15.39 5.11 -29.89
N ASP A 61 15.80 3.84 -29.86
CA ASP A 61 15.79 3.00 -28.67
C ASP A 61 17.14 3.00 -27.95
N LEU A 62 18.07 3.87 -28.37
CA LEU A 62 19.41 3.97 -27.82
C LEU A 62 19.71 5.39 -27.35
N ASP A 63 20.44 5.48 -26.24
CA ASP A 63 21.19 6.68 -25.88
C ASP A 63 22.68 6.35 -25.87
N PHE A 64 23.51 7.33 -26.21
CA PHE A 64 24.97 7.22 -26.13
C PHE A 64 25.52 8.38 -25.31
N LYS A 65 26.19 8.05 -24.20
CA LYS A 65 26.85 9.03 -23.33
C LYS A 65 28.36 8.86 -23.36
N ASP A 66 29.06 9.99 -23.48
CA ASP A 66 30.50 10.13 -23.27
C ASP A 66 30.72 10.90 -21.97
N ASP A 67 31.32 10.26 -20.96
CA ASP A 67 31.58 10.86 -19.65
C ASP A 67 30.34 11.56 -19.04
N ASP A 68 29.21 10.84 -19.08
CA ASP A 68 27.87 11.28 -18.64
C ASP A 68 27.22 12.40 -19.47
N VAL A 69 27.81 12.79 -20.60
CA VAL A 69 27.23 13.75 -21.55
C VAL A 69 26.58 13.01 -22.72
N ASP A 70 25.30 13.26 -22.96
CA ASP A 70 24.56 12.73 -24.11
C ASP A 70 25.10 13.27 -25.45
N LEU A 71 25.27 12.36 -26.41
CA LEU A 71 25.60 12.66 -27.80
C LEU A 71 24.43 12.32 -28.71
N ASN A 72 24.22 13.12 -29.74
CA ASN A 72 23.14 12.90 -30.70
C ASN A 72 23.34 11.59 -31.47
N LEU A 73 22.28 10.80 -31.60
CA LEU A 73 22.20 9.63 -32.45
C LEU A 73 21.31 9.89 -33.67
N GLY A 74 21.55 9.09 -34.72
CA GLY A 74 20.73 9.08 -35.93
C GLY A 74 20.90 7.78 -36.71
N ALA A 75 20.04 7.54 -37.69
CA ALA A 75 20.13 6.34 -38.54
C ALA A 75 21.41 6.28 -39.42
N VAL A 76 22.08 7.42 -39.62
CA VAL A 76 23.34 7.55 -40.36
C VAL A 76 24.24 8.56 -39.65
N PRO A 77 25.58 8.44 -39.74
CA PRO A 77 26.49 9.45 -39.21
C PRO A 77 26.27 10.78 -39.94
N GLY A 78 26.20 11.87 -39.20
CA GLY A 78 26.05 13.20 -39.78
C GLY A 78 27.38 13.79 -40.29
N ALA A 79 27.31 15.02 -40.81
CA ALA A 79 28.46 15.73 -41.36
C ALA A 79 28.67 17.07 -40.64
N GLY A 80 29.90 17.35 -40.23
CA GLY A 80 30.29 18.51 -39.43
C GLY A 80 30.23 18.26 -37.92
N SER A 81 30.76 19.21 -37.15
CA SER A 81 30.79 19.14 -35.68
C SER A 81 29.41 19.07 -35.04
N ASP A 82 29.33 18.40 -33.89
CA ASP A 82 28.15 18.16 -33.08
C ASP A 82 27.02 17.38 -33.81
N SER A 83 27.40 16.69 -34.90
CA SER A 83 26.48 15.87 -35.70
C SER A 83 26.24 14.49 -35.09
N ASN A 84 25.19 13.84 -35.56
CA ASN A 84 24.78 12.53 -35.05
C ASN A 84 25.87 11.45 -35.23
N ILE A 85 26.05 10.61 -34.21
CA ILE A 85 26.63 9.28 -34.35
C ILE A 85 25.59 8.39 -35.06
N GLY A 86 26.01 7.70 -36.11
CA GLY A 86 25.16 6.79 -36.86
C GLY A 86 24.98 5.46 -36.15
N VAL A 87 23.74 4.99 -36.01
CA VAL A 87 23.44 3.67 -35.46
C VAL A 87 22.79 2.80 -36.53
N SER A 88 23.30 1.58 -36.67
CA SER A 88 22.68 0.54 -37.49
C SER A 88 22.59 -0.75 -36.70
N VAL A 89 21.48 -1.47 -36.85
CA VAL A 89 21.22 -2.75 -36.21
C VAL A 89 21.04 -3.79 -37.30
N ALA A 90 21.84 -4.85 -37.26
CA ALA A 90 21.80 -5.92 -38.25
C ALA A 90 22.09 -7.28 -37.60
N GLY A 91 21.08 -8.16 -37.59
CA GLY A 91 21.17 -9.43 -36.87
C GLY A 91 21.43 -9.19 -35.39
N GLN A 92 22.55 -9.71 -34.89
CA GLN A 92 22.94 -9.57 -33.48
C GLN A 92 23.90 -8.41 -33.20
N THR A 93 24.17 -7.55 -34.19
CA THR A 93 25.16 -6.48 -34.04
C THR A 93 24.49 -5.12 -34.07
N ILE A 94 24.78 -4.31 -33.06
CA ILE A 94 24.56 -2.86 -33.06
C ILE A 94 25.88 -2.20 -33.41
N THR A 95 25.91 -1.46 -34.51
CA THR A 95 27.08 -0.73 -34.99
C THR A 95 26.85 0.76 -34.83
N LEU A 96 27.69 1.40 -34.01
CA LEU A 96 27.75 2.85 -33.84
C LEU A 96 28.91 3.40 -34.68
N THR A 97 28.65 4.37 -35.54
CA THR A 97 29.63 5.00 -36.44
C THR A 97 29.77 6.47 -36.09
N GLN A 98 30.97 6.90 -35.73
CA GLN A 98 31.24 8.31 -35.45
C GLN A 98 31.03 9.16 -36.71
N ASN A 99 30.60 10.41 -36.52
CA ASN A 99 30.48 11.38 -37.61
C ASN A 99 31.85 11.71 -38.26
N ASP A 100 31.86 12.59 -39.26
CA ASP A 100 33.05 12.88 -40.06
C ASP A 100 34.04 13.88 -39.43
N THR A 101 33.71 14.45 -38.26
CA THR A 101 34.47 15.56 -37.66
C THR A 101 34.83 15.34 -36.18
N ASP A 102 33.91 14.82 -35.38
CA ASP A 102 34.04 14.71 -33.92
C ASP A 102 34.80 13.46 -33.49
N SER A 103 35.24 13.47 -32.23
CA SER A 103 35.93 12.34 -31.63
C SER A 103 35.61 12.21 -30.15
N VAL A 104 35.43 10.97 -29.68
CA VAL A 104 35.48 10.66 -28.26
C VAL A 104 36.91 10.26 -27.88
N ALA A 105 37.42 10.83 -26.80
CA ALA A 105 38.82 10.65 -26.40
C ALA A 105 39.07 9.25 -25.82
N ALA A 106 40.29 8.74 -26.02
CA ALA A 106 40.74 7.55 -25.31
C ALA A 106 40.65 7.78 -23.79
N GLY A 107 40.16 6.77 -23.07
CA GLY A 107 39.92 6.84 -21.64
C GLY A 107 38.54 7.35 -21.24
N SER A 108 37.71 7.80 -22.18
CA SER A 108 36.29 8.12 -21.93
C SER A 108 35.51 6.91 -21.46
N ILE A 109 34.55 7.14 -20.57
CA ILE A 109 33.54 6.16 -20.16
C ILE A 109 32.34 6.31 -21.09
N ILE A 110 32.07 5.25 -21.83
CA ILE A 110 30.91 5.15 -22.69
C ILE A 110 29.79 4.44 -21.94
N ARG A 111 28.59 5.03 -21.97
CA ARG A 111 27.35 4.36 -21.55
C ARG A 111 26.38 4.32 -22.71
N ILE A 112 25.88 3.12 -22.99
CA ILE A 112 24.85 2.88 -23.98
C ILE A 112 23.63 2.34 -23.24
N THR A 113 22.57 3.15 -23.23
CA THR A 113 21.26 2.71 -22.74
C THR A 113 20.49 2.17 -23.93
N ILE A 114 19.82 1.02 -23.78
CA ILE A 114 19.00 0.41 -24.83
C ILE A 114 17.63 0.08 -24.26
N GLY A 115 16.60 0.55 -24.93
CA GLY A 115 15.22 0.17 -24.76
C GLY A 115 14.34 1.32 -24.26
N THR A 116 13.31 1.01 -23.47
CA THR A 116 12.36 2.02 -22.97
C THR A 116 12.93 2.95 -21.90
N ASN A 117 14.18 2.74 -21.50
CA ASN A 117 14.94 3.60 -20.60
C ASN A 117 15.93 4.51 -21.35
N ALA A 118 15.99 4.44 -22.68
CA ALA A 118 16.59 5.50 -23.49
C ALA A 118 15.64 6.71 -23.48
N ASP A 119 16.14 7.87 -23.05
CA ASP A 119 15.33 9.08 -22.82
C ASP A 119 15.89 10.34 -23.49
N TYR A 120 17.06 10.27 -24.13
CA TYR A 120 17.64 11.38 -24.86
C TYR A 120 17.14 11.45 -26.31
N GLN A 121 16.90 12.67 -26.80
CA GLN A 121 16.23 12.98 -28.09
C GLN A 121 14.76 12.49 -28.20
N VAL A 122 14.53 11.18 -28.06
CA VAL A 122 13.22 10.51 -28.14
C VAL A 122 13.19 9.40 -27.11
N GLN A 123 12.07 9.22 -26.42
CA GLN A 123 11.89 8.08 -25.52
C GLN A 123 11.84 6.79 -26.34
N GLY A 124 12.72 5.83 -26.03
CA GLY A 124 12.73 4.51 -26.65
C GLY A 124 11.43 3.76 -26.39
N ASP A 125 10.99 2.97 -27.35
CA ASP A 125 9.71 2.24 -27.29
C ASP A 125 9.87 0.73 -27.53
N LYS A 126 11.05 0.28 -27.98
CA LYS A 126 11.40 -1.14 -28.15
C LYS A 126 12.37 -1.61 -27.08
N GLN A 127 12.55 -2.92 -26.99
CA GLN A 127 13.47 -3.58 -26.05
C GLN A 127 14.06 -4.81 -26.72
N ILE A 128 15.23 -5.24 -26.26
CA ILE A 128 15.84 -6.49 -26.72
C ILE A 128 15.09 -7.63 -26.00
N PHE A 129 14.66 -8.66 -26.73
CA PHE A 129 14.15 -9.87 -26.06
C PHE A 129 15.30 -10.77 -25.67
N ASN A 130 15.25 -11.23 -24.42
CA ASN A 130 16.15 -12.24 -23.91
C ASN A 130 15.96 -13.58 -24.64
N PRO A 131 17.04 -14.39 -24.75
CA PRO A 131 16.97 -15.76 -25.23
C PRO A 131 15.90 -16.61 -24.57
N SER A 132 15.44 -17.63 -25.30
CA SER A 132 14.39 -18.56 -24.82
C SER A 132 14.90 -19.66 -23.88
N VAL A 133 16.22 -19.75 -23.67
CA VAL A 133 16.87 -20.76 -22.83
C VAL A 133 17.63 -20.08 -21.69
N ALA A 134 17.49 -20.62 -20.48
CA ALA A 134 18.19 -20.13 -19.32
C ALA A 134 19.65 -20.64 -19.31
N GLU A 135 20.59 -19.77 -19.67
CA GLU A 135 22.02 -20.04 -19.66
C GLU A 135 22.84 -18.74 -19.60
N THR A 136 24.16 -18.85 -19.72
CA THR A 136 25.05 -17.69 -19.78
C THR A 136 25.33 -17.34 -21.24
N TYR A 137 25.02 -16.10 -21.63
CA TYR A 137 25.30 -15.56 -22.96
C TYR A 137 26.37 -14.49 -22.91
N LYS A 138 26.97 -14.18 -24.06
CA LYS A 138 28.02 -13.15 -24.20
C LYS A 138 27.53 -11.93 -24.94
N ILE A 139 28.08 -10.79 -24.53
CA ILE A 139 28.04 -9.54 -25.31
C ILE A 139 29.50 -9.12 -25.50
N SER A 140 29.90 -8.91 -26.75
CA SER A 140 31.26 -8.52 -27.10
C SER A 140 31.30 -7.16 -27.78
N LEU A 141 32.35 -6.41 -27.49
CA LEU A 141 32.65 -5.15 -28.14
C LEU A 141 33.80 -5.37 -29.14
N SER A 142 33.66 -4.80 -30.33
CA SER A 142 34.70 -4.71 -31.35
C SER A 142 34.49 -3.46 -32.23
N GLY A 143 34.91 -3.51 -33.50
CA GLY A 143 34.77 -2.42 -34.47
C GLY A 143 36.10 -1.85 -34.96
N THR A 144 36.02 -0.82 -35.80
CA THR A 144 37.19 -0.23 -36.47
C THR A 144 38.00 0.73 -35.59
N ILE A 145 37.51 1.06 -34.38
CA ILE A 145 38.37 1.67 -33.32
C ILE A 145 39.48 0.70 -32.88
N GLY A 146 39.27 -0.60 -33.10
CA GLY A 146 40.19 -1.67 -32.76
C GLY A 146 39.98 -2.23 -31.35
N ASP A 147 39.48 -1.44 -30.41
CA ASP A 147 39.28 -1.92 -29.03
C ASP A 147 38.34 -3.12 -29.00
N TYR A 148 38.53 -3.99 -28.01
CA TYR A 148 37.73 -5.19 -27.85
C TYR A 148 37.49 -5.56 -26.38
N GLY A 149 36.41 -6.29 -26.14
CA GLY A 149 36.08 -6.85 -24.82
C GLY A 149 34.91 -7.81 -24.90
N THR A 150 34.68 -8.57 -23.84
CA THR A 150 33.52 -9.47 -23.74
C THR A 150 33.07 -9.56 -22.29
N ILE A 151 31.75 -9.51 -22.10
CA ILE A 151 31.08 -9.74 -20.82
C ILE A 151 30.14 -10.92 -20.95
N SER A 152 29.73 -11.46 -19.81
CA SER A 152 28.73 -12.52 -19.72
C SER A 152 27.49 -12.02 -19.01
N VAL A 153 26.32 -12.36 -19.54
CA VAL A 153 25.01 -12.07 -18.98
C VAL A 153 24.29 -13.39 -18.70
N GLN A 154 23.73 -13.51 -17.51
CA GLN A 154 22.95 -14.69 -17.14
C GLN A 154 21.49 -14.49 -17.54
N ILE A 155 20.88 -15.49 -18.18
CA ILE A 155 19.44 -15.59 -18.40
C ILE A 155 18.89 -16.68 -17.47
N LEU A 156 17.73 -16.42 -16.88
CA LEU A 156 17.10 -17.16 -15.79
C LEU A 156 15.67 -17.57 -16.19
N ASN A 157 15.14 -18.61 -15.54
CA ASN A 157 13.72 -18.94 -15.68
C ASN A 157 12.80 -17.92 -14.99
N SER A 158 13.29 -17.24 -13.95
CA SER A 158 12.60 -16.18 -13.22
C SER A 158 13.62 -15.36 -12.43
N ASP A 159 13.37 -14.07 -12.29
CA ASP A 159 14.16 -13.11 -11.51
C ASP A 159 13.33 -12.41 -10.41
N SER A 160 12.14 -12.94 -10.09
CA SER A 160 11.22 -12.38 -9.09
C SER A 160 10.85 -13.37 -7.99
N ILE A 161 10.53 -12.84 -6.80
CA ILE A 161 10.09 -13.61 -5.63
C ILE A 161 8.70 -13.12 -5.23
N GLY A 162 7.73 -14.03 -5.15
CA GLY A 162 6.41 -13.74 -4.60
C GLY A 162 6.43 -13.72 -3.07
N MET A 163 5.79 -12.72 -2.45
CA MET A 163 5.61 -12.64 -1.00
C MET A 163 4.13 -12.71 -0.63
N GLN A 164 3.80 -13.44 0.43
CA GLN A 164 2.43 -13.56 0.94
C GLN A 164 2.42 -13.50 2.48
N ALA A 165 1.39 -12.88 3.05
CA ALA A 165 1.17 -12.80 4.49
C ALA A 165 -0.32 -12.96 4.82
N GLN A 166 -0.61 -13.48 6.02
CA GLN A 166 -1.97 -13.65 6.53
C GLN A 166 -2.14 -12.82 7.81
N ILE A 167 -3.22 -12.03 7.88
CA ILE A 167 -3.60 -11.25 9.07
C ILE A 167 -4.82 -11.94 9.70
N ILE A 168 -4.73 -12.25 10.99
CA ILE A 168 -5.82 -12.89 11.73
C ILE A 168 -6.75 -11.80 12.31
N PRO A 169 -8.08 -11.98 12.23
CA PRO A 169 -8.99 -11.03 12.84
C PRO A 169 -8.92 -10.99 14.38
N GLN A 170 -9.18 -9.82 14.96
CA GLN A 170 -9.13 -9.53 16.39
C GLN A 170 -10.36 -8.72 16.79
N LEU A 171 -10.81 -8.93 18.03
CA LEU A 171 -11.93 -8.23 18.64
C LEU A 171 -11.61 -7.96 20.11
N SER A 172 -11.88 -6.73 20.57
CA SER A 172 -11.69 -6.30 21.95
C SER A 172 -12.89 -5.46 22.39
N PHE A 173 -13.29 -5.59 23.65
CA PHE A 173 -14.46 -4.91 24.23
C PHE A 173 -14.23 -4.57 25.70
N LYS A 174 -14.64 -3.37 26.10
CA LYS A 174 -14.52 -2.85 27.47
C LYS A 174 -15.74 -2.01 27.83
N ILE A 175 -16.12 -2.07 29.10
CA ILE A 175 -17.07 -1.13 29.73
C ILE A 175 -16.25 -0.14 30.56
N ARG A 176 -16.40 1.14 30.27
CA ARG A 176 -15.53 2.24 30.71
C ARG A 176 -16.32 3.24 31.54
N ASN A 177 -15.66 3.97 32.42
CA ASN A 177 -16.32 5.10 33.10
C ASN A 177 -16.71 6.21 32.09
N THR A 178 -17.50 7.20 32.51
CA THR A 178 -17.99 8.26 31.61
C THR A 178 -16.88 9.12 30.99
N ALA A 179 -15.75 9.24 31.69
CA ALA A 179 -14.56 9.95 31.24
C ALA A 179 -13.61 9.08 30.38
N ASP A 180 -13.93 7.79 30.21
CA ASP A 180 -13.12 6.79 29.50
C ASP A 180 -11.68 6.60 30.04
N THR A 181 -11.45 6.87 31.32
CA THR A 181 -10.13 6.76 31.93
C THR A 181 -9.84 5.39 32.52
N GLU A 182 -10.87 4.64 32.92
CA GLU A 182 -10.73 3.32 33.54
C GLU A 182 -11.92 2.40 33.22
N ASP A 183 -11.76 1.09 33.44
CA ASP A 183 -12.86 0.13 33.33
C ASP A 183 -13.85 0.34 34.48
N ASN A 184 -15.14 0.35 34.16
CA ASN A 184 -16.21 0.49 35.15
C ASN A 184 -17.39 -0.38 34.74
N ASN A 185 -17.80 -1.28 35.63
CA ASN A 185 -18.94 -2.18 35.43
C ASN A 185 -20.11 -1.88 36.39
N ALA A 186 -20.14 -0.69 36.99
CA ALA A 186 -21.20 -0.25 37.89
C ALA A 186 -21.88 1.03 37.39
N CYS A 187 -23.21 1.05 37.49
CA CYS A 187 -24.06 2.22 37.20
C CYS A 187 -25.01 2.43 38.38
N SER A 188 -24.70 3.40 39.24
CA SER A 188 -25.51 3.69 40.44
C SER A 188 -26.43 4.86 40.19
N LEU A 189 -27.75 4.64 40.26
CA LEU A 189 -28.78 5.68 40.18
C LEU A 189 -28.95 6.46 41.50
N GLY A 190 -28.24 6.05 42.56
CA GLY A 190 -28.33 6.68 43.89
C GLY A 190 -29.72 6.56 44.52
N THR A 191 -30.07 7.57 45.32
CA THR A 191 -31.41 7.68 45.91
C THR A 191 -32.36 8.33 44.90
N ILE A 192 -33.37 7.58 44.45
CA ILE A 192 -34.39 8.10 43.53
C ILE A 192 -35.51 8.76 44.35
N THR A 193 -35.85 10.01 44.03
CA THR A 193 -36.96 10.75 44.64
C THR A 193 -38.04 11.05 43.61
N TYR A 194 -39.27 11.31 44.06
CA TYR A 194 -40.40 11.55 43.15
C TYR A 194 -40.39 12.93 42.46
N PHE A 195 -39.46 13.81 42.85
CA PHE A 195 -39.30 15.17 42.31
C PHE A 195 -37.98 15.32 41.53
N GLY A 196 -37.49 14.22 40.95
CA GLY A 196 -36.32 14.25 40.08
C GLY A 196 -36.18 13.00 39.23
N ILE A 197 -35.29 13.09 38.26
CA ILE A 197 -34.84 11.97 37.44
C ILE A 197 -33.44 11.58 37.94
N SER A 198 -33.29 10.33 38.38
CA SER A 198 -31.98 9.75 38.68
C SER A 198 -31.35 9.24 37.39
N GLN A 199 -30.05 9.47 37.23
CA GLN A 199 -29.31 9.00 36.06
C GLN A 199 -27.93 8.46 36.42
N CYS A 200 -27.45 7.51 35.63
CA CYS A 200 -26.08 7.03 35.67
C CYS A 200 -25.61 6.70 34.26
N SER A 201 -24.32 6.90 33.97
CA SER A 201 -23.78 6.69 32.63
C SER A 201 -22.43 5.96 32.67
N TYR A 202 -22.08 5.32 31.56
CA TYR A 202 -20.79 4.67 31.31
C TYR A 202 -20.57 4.57 29.79
N ARG A 203 -19.42 4.06 29.37
CA ARG A 203 -19.06 3.97 27.96
C ARG A 203 -18.81 2.53 27.52
N LEU A 204 -19.20 2.22 26.28
CA LEU A 204 -18.87 0.99 25.60
C LEU A 204 -17.77 1.26 24.57
N ALA A 205 -16.65 0.56 24.72
CA ALA A 205 -15.49 0.66 23.85
C ALA A 205 -15.25 -0.69 23.19
N ALA A 206 -15.17 -0.71 21.87
CA ALA A 206 -14.89 -1.91 21.09
C ALA A 206 -13.92 -1.58 19.95
N GLU A 207 -13.13 -2.55 19.53
CA GLU A 207 -12.22 -2.43 18.39
C GLU A 207 -12.14 -3.75 17.63
N THR A 208 -11.93 -3.66 16.32
CA THR A 208 -11.72 -4.81 15.46
C THR A 208 -10.94 -4.44 14.21
N ASN A 209 -10.10 -5.36 13.73
CA ASN A 209 -9.48 -5.30 12.41
C ASN A 209 -10.28 -6.09 11.34
N ALA A 210 -11.51 -6.51 11.65
CA ALA A 210 -12.39 -7.16 10.70
C ALA A 210 -12.99 -6.13 9.73
N ASN A 211 -12.99 -6.44 8.43
CA ASN A 211 -13.50 -5.53 7.40
C ASN A 211 -15.01 -5.28 7.51
N SER A 212 -15.77 -6.22 8.09
CA SER A 212 -17.21 -6.08 8.31
C SER A 212 -17.56 -5.60 9.73
N GLY A 213 -16.55 -5.20 10.50
CA GLY A 213 -16.72 -4.59 11.82
C GLY A 213 -17.29 -5.53 12.89
N PHE A 214 -18.22 -5.03 13.71
CA PHE A 214 -18.77 -5.75 14.86
C PHE A 214 -20.19 -5.31 15.19
N GLN A 215 -20.87 -6.08 16.04
CA GLN A 215 -22.15 -5.74 16.68
C GLN A 215 -22.04 -5.93 18.19
N ILE A 216 -22.50 -4.94 18.96
CA ILE A 216 -22.72 -5.04 20.41
C ILE A 216 -24.21 -5.23 20.63
N PHE A 217 -24.56 -6.25 21.41
CA PHE A 217 -25.92 -6.56 21.83
C PHE A 217 -26.10 -6.22 23.31
N ILE A 218 -27.32 -5.85 23.69
CA ILE A 218 -27.75 -5.61 25.07
C ILE A 218 -28.96 -6.48 25.43
N LYS A 219 -29.02 -6.93 26.67
CA LYS A 219 -30.23 -7.48 27.31
C LYS A 219 -30.22 -7.25 28.82
N THR A 220 -31.36 -7.50 29.47
CA THR A 220 -31.48 -7.46 30.94
C THR A 220 -31.88 -8.80 31.55
N ASP A 221 -31.71 -8.95 32.86
CA ASP A 221 -32.18 -10.10 33.64
C ASP A 221 -33.67 -10.02 34.06
N GLY A 222 -34.42 -9.03 33.57
CA GLY A 222 -35.81 -8.77 33.94
C GLY A 222 -36.01 -7.31 34.35
N ASN A 223 -37.08 -6.99 35.09
CA ASN A 223 -37.38 -5.61 35.48
C ASN A 223 -36.38 -5.02 36.50
N PHE A 224 -36.30 -3.68 36.55
CA PHE A 224 -35.63 -2.95 37.62
C PHE A 224 -36.44 -3.07 38.92
N ARG A 225 -36.00 -3.93 39.83
CA ARG A 225 -36.88 -4.56 40.84
C ARG A 225 -36.32 -4.54 42.25
N ASN A 226 -37.25 -4.55 43.21
CA ASN A 226 -37.04 -4.75 44.64
C ASN A 226 -38.01 -5.83 45.13
N GLU A 227 -37.50 -7.05 45.32
CA GLU A 227 -38.29 -8.25 45.63
C GLU A 227 -39.44 -8.47 44.62
N THR A 228 -40.68 -8.21 45.03
CA THR A 228 -41.89 -8.36 44.21
C THR A 228 -42.34 -7.05 43.53
N ASN A 229 -41.72 -5.92 43.88
CA ASN A 229 -42.02 -4.62 43.30
C ASN A 229 -41.01 -4.30 42.19
N TYR A 230 -41.41 -3.50 41.22
CA TYR A 230 -40.54 -3.07 40.14
C TYR A 230 -40.92 -1.67 39.68
N ILE A 231 -39.93 -0.96 39.14
CA ILE A 231 -40.13 0.27 38.37
C ILE A 231 -40.41 -0.18 36.94
N ALA A 232 -41.56 0.20 36.40
CA ALA A 232 -41.91 -0.15 35.03
C ALA A 232 -40.92 0.47 34.03
N ASN A 233 -40.61 -0.29 32.98
CA ASN A 233 -39.96 0.31 31.81
C ASN A 233 -40.91 1.33 31.19
N ILE A 234 -40.37 2.42 30.67
CA ILE A 234 -41.14 3.34 29.82
C ILE A 234 -41.57 2.63 28.52
N ALA A 235 -42.57 3.18 27.85
CA ALA A 235 -42.91 2.74 26.50
C ALA A 235 -41.80 3.14 25.52
N GLU A 236 -41.70 2.44 24.40
CA GLU A 236 -40.89 2.90 23.27
C GLU A 236 -41.32 4.31 22.87
N ASN A 237 -40.38 5.10 22.37
CA ASN A 237 -40.60 6.47 21.93
C ASN A 237 -41.11 7.41 23.06
N SER A 238 -40.64 7.23 24.29
CA SER A 238 -41.11 7.99 25.46
C SER A 238 -39.95 8.50 26.29
N GLN A 239 -40.24 9.43 27.21
CA GLN A 239 -39.24 9.96 28.14
C GLN A 239 -39.53 9.60 29.59
N VAL A 240 -38.47 9.29 30.33
CA VAL A 240 -38.53 9.20 31.78
C VAL A 240 -38.93 10.58 32.33
N THR A 241 -40.12 10.66 32.90
CA THR A 241 -40.72 11.92 33.34
C THR A 241 -40.73 12.01 34.86
N GLU A 242 -40.37 13.17 35.41
CA GLU A 242 -40.43 13.44 36.84
C GLU A 242 -41.82 13.17 37.43
N GLY A 243 -41.87 12.52 38.60
CA GLY A 243 -43.11 12.21 39.30
C GLY A 243 -43.92 11.04 38.72
N LEU A 244 -43.49 10.47 37.59
CA LEU A 244 -44.04 9.26 37.00
C LEU A 244 -43.03 8.11 37.15
N GLU A 245 -43.53 6.92 37.46
CA GLU A 245 -42.68 5.74 37.53
C GLU A 245 -42.24 5.33 36.12
N GLY A 246 -40.93 5.22 35.89
CA GLY A 246 -40.39 4.88 34.58
C GLY A 246 -38.88 4.62 34.62
N TYR A 247 -38.42 3.66 33.81
CA TYR A 247 -37.02 3.33 33.59
C TYR A 247 -36.72 3.18 32.10
N GLY A 248 -35.60 3.75 31.64
CA GLY A 248 -35.18 3.69 30.24
C GLY A 248 -33.67 3.94 30.07
N LEU A 249 -33.20 3.73 28.85
CA LEU A 249 -31.80 3.91 28.45
C LEU A 249 -31.70 4.79 27.21
N ALA A 250 -30.73 5.70 27.20
CA ALA A 250 -30.38 6.53 26.05
C ALA A 250 -28.91 6.27 25.65
N ILE A 251 -28.61 6.47 24.37
CA ILE A 251 -27.29 6.19 23.80
C ILE A 251 -26.78 7.41 23.06
N THR A 252 -25.46 7.55 23.04
CA THR A 252 -24.77 8.43 22.10
C THR A 252 -23.64 7.63 21.51
N ALA A 253 -23.82 7.15 20.29
CA ALA A 253 -22.81 6.37 19.58
C ALA A 253 -21.51 7.19 19.38
N GLY A 254 -20.37 6.50 19.45
CA GLY A 254 -19.10 7.08 19.01
C GLY A 254 -19.10 7.38 17.51
N ASN A 255 -18.25 8.30 17.07
CA ASN A 255 -17.99 8.55 15.66
C ASN A 255 -17.61 7.25 14.94
N GLY A 256 -18.23 7.02 13.77
CA GLY A 256 -18.02 5.82 12.97
C GLY A 256 -18.72 4.57 13.50
N LEU A 257 -19.46 4.68 14.60
CA LEU A 257 -20.38 3.66 15.08
C LEU A 257 -21.80 4.04 14.70
N ILE A 258 -22.57 3.02 14.36
CA ILE A 258 -23.98 3.14 14.03
C ILE A 258 -24.75 2.63 15.23
N GLU A 259 -25.62 3.46 15.76
CA GLU A 259 -26.59 3.04 16.74
C GLU A 259 -27.70 2.24 16.04
N GLU A 260 -28.08 1.11 16.65
CA GLU A 260 -29.12 0.23 16.14
C GLU A 260 -30.24 0.12 17.17
N GLY A 261 -31.48 0.01 16.69
CA GLY A 261 -32.67 0.18 17.52
C GLY A 261 -33.16 1.63 17.54
N ASP A 262 -34.10 1.90 18.44
CA ASP A 262 -34.80 3.18 18.59
C ASP A 262 -34.24 3.98 19.78
N PHE A 263 -32.90 4.06 19.88
CA PHE A 263 -32.20 4.69 21.00
C PHE A 263 -31.72 6.13 20.68
N ASN A 264 -32.09 6.64 19.49
CA ASN A 264 -31.39 7.77 18.83
C ASN A 264 -32.09 9.13 19.06
N ASP A 265 -33.33 9.13 19.54
CA ASP A 265 -34.13 10.32 19.78
C ASP A 265 -34.77 10.35 21.18
N ASP A 266 -34.88 9.22 21.88
CA ASP A 266 -35.37 9.17 23.25
C ASP A 266 -34.88 7.99 24.12
N GLU A 267 -35.50 7.82 25.29
CA GLU A 267 -35.18 6.75 26.20
C GLU A 267 -35.97 5.49 25.83
N THR A 268 -35.25 4.38 25.64
CA THR A 268 -35.84 3.12 25.17
C THR A 268 -35.91 2.10 26.31
N PRO A 269 -36.99 1.29 26.42
CA PRO A 269 -37.02 0.13 27.28
C PRO A 269 -35.98 -0.92 26.88
N ILE A 270 -35.36 -1.56 27.87
CA ILE A 270 -34.41 -2.66 27.61
C ILE A 270 -35.15 -4.00 27.70
N SER A 271 -35.03 -4.82 26.65
CA SER A 271 -35.63 -6.16 26.56
C SER A 271 -34.85 -7.22 27.35
N THR A 272 -35.50 -8.35 27.63
CA THR A 272 -34.83 -9.58 28.13
C THR A 272 -34.20 -10.40 27.01
N GLY A 273 -34.55 -10.13 25.75
CA GLY A 273 -33.90 -10.70 24.56
C GLY A 273 -32.71 -9.87 24.09
N ASP A 274 -31.78 -10.49 23.35
CA ASP A 274 -30.64 -9.78 22.77
C ASP A 274 -31.14 -8.81 21.68
N VAL A 275 -30.80 -7.53 21.84
CA VAL A 275 -31.08 -6.46 20.88
C VAL A 275 -29.74 -5.87 20.43
N VAL A 276 -29.56 -5.68 19.12
CA VAL A 276 -28.37 -4.98 18.60
C VAL A 276 -28.45 -3.53 19.07
N LEU A 277 -27.39 -3.07 19.71
CA LEU A 277 -27.29 -1.75 20.31
C LEU A 277 -26.47 -0.80 19.45
N ILE A 278 -25.27 -1.24 19.08
CA ILE A 278 -24.27 -0.47 18.34
C ILE A 278 -23.60 -1.43 17.38
N LYS A 279 -23.32 -0.98 16.16
CA LYS A 279 -22.50 -1.72 15.20
C LYS A 279 -21.43 -0.83 14.57
N SER A 280 -20.45 -1.49 13.99
CA SER A 280 -19.58 -0.93 12.96
C SER A 280 -19.63 -1.84 11.75
N ASP A 281 -19.70 -1.27 10.55
CA ASP A 281 -19.66 -2.01 9.28
C ASP A 281 -18.25 -1.98 8.65
N SER A 282 -17.23 -1.56 9.42
CA SER A 282 -15.84 -1.45 8.99
C SER A 282 -14.87 -1.81 10.10
N VAL A 283 -13.57 -1.87 9.76
CA VAL A 283 -12.49 -1.79 10.77
C VAL A 283 -12.75 -0.60 11.69
N TYR A 284 -12.57 -0.82 12.99
CA TYR A 284 -12.84 0.19 14.00
C TYR A 284 -11.76 0.18 15.07
N ASN A 285 -11.21 1.37 15.37
CA ASN A 285 -10.15 1.55 16.35
C ASN A 285 -10.67 2.44 17.48
N TYR A 286 -10.85 1.84 18.65
CA TYR A 286 -11.10 2.58 19.87
C TYR A 286 -9.80 3.20 20.38
N THR A 287 -9.86 4.45 20.84
CA THR A 287 -8.74 5.15 21.47
C THR A 287 -9.13 5.58 22.88
N GLN A 288 -8.44 5.04 23.88
CA GLN A 288 -8.70 5.38 25.28
C GLN A 288 -8.55 6.89 25.54
N GLY A 289 -9.58 7.46 26.18
CA GLY A 289 -9.67 8.89 26.49
C GLY A 289 -10.22 9.74 25.35
N ASP A 290 -10.40 9.19 24.15
CA ASP A 290 -11.14 9.83 23.08
C ASP A 290 -12.62 9.44 23.15
N LEU A 291 -13.41 10.34 23.74
CA LEU A 291 -14.85 10.20 23.91
C LEU A 291 -15.62 10.06 22.59
N ASN A 292 -15.00 10.37 21.45
CA ASN A 292 -15.60 10.16 20.14
C ASN A 292 -15.46 8.71 19.64
N THR A 293 -14.59 7.88 20.24
CA THR A 293 -14.36 6.50 19.77
C THR A 293 -15.03 5.43 20.64
N SER A 294 -15.87 5.87 21.58
CA SER A 294 -16.66 5.02 22.46
C SER A 294 -18.08 5.55 22.55
N SER A 295 -19.04 4.68 22.81
CA SER A 295 -20.45 5.06 22.88
C SER A 295 -20.87 5.29 24.32
N LEU A 296 -21.53 6.42 24.62
CA LEU A 296 -22.05 6.74 25.95
C LEU A 296 -23.42 6.08 26.13
N ILE A 297 -23.56 5.34 27.22
CA ILE A 297 -24.83 4.75 27.67
C ILE A 297 -25.29 5.51 28.90
N THR A 298 -26.56 5.92 28.93
CA THR A 298 -27.16 6.63 30.06
C THR A 298 -28.47 5.96 30.47
N HIS A 299 -28.51 5.44 31.69
CA HIS A 299 -29.73 4.94 32.30
C HIS A 299 -30.44 6.06 33.07
N LYS A 300 -31.77 6.11 32.97
CA LYS A 300 -32.61 7.06 33.69
C LYS A 300 -33.74 6.35 34.41
N ALA A 301 -34.08 6.82 35.60
CA ALA A 301 -35.19 6.33 36.38
C ALA A 301 -35.91 7.48 37.09
N ALA A 302 -37.23 7.42 37.14
CA ALA A 302 -38.09 8.27 37.96
C ALA A 302 -39.11 7.40 38.70
N VAL A 303 -39.63 7.92 39.81
CA VAL A 303 -40.61 7.24 40.66
C VAL A 303 -41.78 8.15 40.97
N SER A 304 -42.93 7.56 41.29
CA SER A 304 -44.11 8.30 41.73
C SER A 304 -44.26 8.25 43.26
N THR A 305 -45.24 8.98 43.80
CA THR A 305 -45.61 8.87 45.22
C THR A 305 -46.18 7.51 45.62
N GLN A 306 -46.54 6.67 44.64
CA GLN A 306 -47.06 5.31 44.87
C GLN A 306 -45.96 4.23 44.79
N THR A 307 -44.78 4.56 44.26
CA THR A 307 -43.67 3.62 44.15
C THR A 307 -43.18 3.24 45.54
N LYS A 308 -43.11 1.92 45.81
CA LYS A 308 -42.74 1.44 47.15
C LYS A 308 -41.26 1.67 47.44
N ALA A 309 -40.94 2.10 48.65
CA ALA A 309 -39.56 2.30 49.08
C ALA A 309 -38.77 0.97 49.14
N GLY A 310 -37.47 1.04 48.84
CA GLY A 310 -36.49 -0.02 49.06
C GLY A 310 -35.39 -0.03 48.00
N ALA A 311 -34.58 -1.09 47.96
CA ALA A 311 -33.41 -1.18 47.09
C ALA A 311 -33.77 -1.85 45.77
N TYR A 312 -33.71 -1.10 44.67
CA TYR A 312 -33.99 -1.60 43.32
C TYR A 312 -32.69 -1.95 42.60
N GLY A 313 -32.71 -3.05 41.83
CA GLY A 313 -31.57 -3.54 41.06
C GLY A 313 -32.00 -4.23 39.77
N GLN A 314 -31.08 -4.27 38.81
CA GLN A 314 -31.21 -4.98 37.53
C GLN A 314 -29.80 -5.33 37.04
N GLN A 315 -29.65 -6.43 36.33
CA GLN A 315 -28.41 -6.76 35.64
C GLN A 315 -28.57 -6.49 34.14
N ILE A 316 -27.63 -5.71 33.59
CA ILE A 316 -27.49 -5.47 32.15
C ILE A 316 -26.35 -6.33 31.63
N ILE A 317 -26.58 -7.00 30.49
CA ILE A 317 -25.63 -7.92 29.87
C ILE A 317 -25.31 -7.40 28.48
N TYR A 318 -24.02 -7.28 28.20
CA TYR A 318 -23.48 -6.96 26.88
C TYR A 318 -22.81 -8.18 26.27
N SER A 319 -23.06 -8.42 24.99
CA SER A 319 -22.29 -9.38 24.19
C SER A 319 -21.82 -8.72 22.91
N ILE A 320 -20.64 -9.09 22.43
CA ILE A 320 -20.06 -8.54 21.21
C ILE A 320 -19.77 -9.66 20.21
N LEU A 321 -20.03 -9.38 18.94
CA LEU A 321 -19.77 -10.28 17.82
C LEU A 321 -18.98 -9.51 16.76
N ALA A 322 -17.83 -10.05 16.34
CA ALA A 322 -17.14 -9.55 15.16
C ALA A 322 -17.76 -10.18 13.90
N ASN A 323 -17.91 -9.39 12.85
CA ASN A 323 -18.37 -9.85 11.55
C ASN A 323 -17.13 -10.08 10.68
N TYR A 324 -16.87 -11.33 10.28
CA TYR A 324 -15.74 -11.72 9.44
C TYR A 324 -16.19 -12.08 8.02
#